data_AF-A0A9D8K3L4-F1
#
_entry.id   AF-A0A9D8K3L4-F1
#
_cell.length_a   1.000
_cell.length_b   1.000
_cell.length_c   1.000
_cell.angle_alpha   90.00
_cell.angle_beta   90.00
_cell.angle_gamma   90.00
#
_symmetry.space_group_name_H-M   'P 1'
#
loop_
_entity.id
_entity.type
_entity.pdbx_description
1 polymer ?
#
loop_
_entity_poly.entity_id
_entity_poly.type
_entity_poly.pdbx_seq_one_letter_code
_entity_poly.pdbx_strand_id
1 'polypeptide(L)'
;MISCAPAKNAASVSSGNIDAFRSSLEKSDFALKLAPFIHVDLIKLYEAGKLANAAGNNAGAPYRGVFGAIPDNIEIKDISQVPGAQEKIEAFLYSTPGLIQGWQLNPTEALVIVTKTPPQCVYFSYCGFIFYKYYEKEKQRKWVWTSFNDPLNNLTIKTSGTPNGAKGNPFNQDTIIILTADKGTDRLVRDAAVAAGYSEDIINTYVIPSSMVKLGTGPEYDTIVFGQRMALFADEKAGQEYVNAITAAIRVIPKSSVKLDPFPAPQLRVRGTGKTEVDLQPALEDLRKAILAKYSGLAAQEL
;
A
#
# COMPACT_ATOMS: atom_id res chain seq x y z
N MET A 1 -28.67 -5.60 -37.45
CA MET A 1 -28.76 -4.51 -36.44
C MET A 1 -28.49 -5.12 -35.09
N ILE A 2 -27.28 -4.91 -34.56
CA ILE A 2 -26.89 -5.39 -33.23
C ILE A 2 -27.35 -4.30 -32.25
N SER A 3 -28.40 -4.62 -31.50
CA SER A 3 -28.97 -3.76 -30.47
C SER A 3 -28.07 -3.77 -29.25
N CYS A 4 -27.34 -2.69 -29.01
CA CYS A 4 -26.68 -2.43 -27.74
C CYS A 4 -27.73 -2.01 -26.72
N ALA A 5 -28.10 -2.92 -25.81
CA ALA A 5 -28.82 -2.56 -24.61
C ALA A 5 -27.89 -1.73 -23.70
N PRO A 6 -28.39 -0.64 -23.07
CA PRO A 6 -27.58 0.13 -22.13
C PRO A 6 -27.21 -0.74 -20.92
N ALA A 7 -25.96 -0.62 -20.47
CA ALA A 7 -25.50 -1.24 -19.24
C ALA A 7 -26.42 -0.84 -18.08
N LYS A 8 -26.94 -1.82 -17.35
CA LYS A 8 -27.67 -1.58 -16.11
C LYS A 8 -26.80 -0.70 -15.21
N ASN A 9 -27.37 0.41 -14.72
CA ASN A 9 -26.76 1.23 -13.67
C ASN A 9 -26.33 0.30 -12.53
N ALA A 10 -25.02 0.14 -12.34
CA ALA A 10 -24.50 -0.41 -11.10
C ALA A 10 -25.01 0.48 -9.97
N ALA A 11 -25.72 -0.09 -9.00
CA ALA A 11 -26.14 0.65 -7.82
C ALA A 11 -24.92 1.36 -7.22
N SER A 12 -25.03 2.66 -6.94
CA SER A 12 -23.94 3.43 -6.37
C SER A 12 -23.55 2.80 -5.03
N VAL A 13 -22.37 2.19 -4.97
CA VAL A 13 -21.83 1.64 -3.73
C VAL A 13 -21.58 2.80 -2.78
N SER A 14 -22.20 2.77 -1.59
CA SER A 14 -22.07 3.83 -0.60
C SER A 14 -20.60 3.99 -0.17
N SER A 15 -20.09 5.22 -0.26
CA SER A 15 -18.74 5.60 0.17
C SER A 15 -18.66 5.91 1.67
N GLY A 16 -19.72 5.66 2.45
CA GLY A 16 -19.75 5.80 3.91
C GLY A 16 -19.48 7.22 4.44
N ASN A 17 -19.26 7.33 5.76
CA ASN A 17 -18.89 8.57 6.44
C ASN A 17 -17.70 8.32 7.39
N ILE A 18 -16.60 9.06 7.21
CA ILE A 18 -15.36 8.85 7.97
C ILE A 18 -15.48 9.20 9.47
N ASP A 19 -16.28 10.20 9.82
CA ASP A 19 -16.50 10.57 11.22
C ASP A 19 -17.39 9.53 11.92
N ALA A 20 -18.43 9.06 11.24
CA ALA A 20 -19.24 7.95 11.72
C ALA A 20 -18.40 6.68 11.92
N PHE A 21 -17.44 6.42 11.04
CA PHE A 21 -16.53 5.28 11.16
C PHE A 21 -15.59 5.40 12.36
N ARG A 22 -14.98 6.57 12.56
CA ARG A 22 -14.16 6.83 13.75
C ARG A 22 -14.97 6.65 15.03
N SER A 23 -16.17 7.23 15.11
CA SER A 23 -17.07 7.03 16.25
C SER A 23 -17.46 5.56 16.44
N SER A 24 -17.64 4.79 15.36
CA SER A 24 -17.96 3.36 15.44
C SER A 24 -16.77 2.54 15.94
N LEU A 25 -15.54 2.87 15.54
CA LEU A 25 -14.33 2.22 16.06
C LEU A 25 -14.15 2.50 17.55
N GLU A 26 -14.35 3.75 17.99
CA GLU A 26 -14.24 4.12 19.41
C GLU A 26 -15.28 3.39 20.27
N LYS A 27 -16.52 3.24 19.77
CA LYS A 27 -17.58 2.43 20.40
C LYS A 27 -17.24 0.95 20.43
N SER A 28 -16.39 0.47 19.52
CA SER A 28 -15.87 -0.90 19.45
C SER A 28 -14.62 -1.09 20.31
N ASP A 29 -14.43 -0.24 21.32
CA ASP A 29 -13.33 -0.26 22.29
C ASP A 29 -11.92 -0.05 21.71
N PHE A 30 -11.83 0.72 20.61
CA PHE A 30 -10.54 1.14 20.06
C PHE A 30 -10.15 2.56 20.50
N ALA A 31 -8.85 2.75 20.73
CA ALA A 31 -8.19 4.04 20.67
C ALA A 31 -7.67 4.27 19.24
N LEU A 32 -7.79 5.50 18.76
CA LEU A 32 -7.45 5.88 17.40
C LEU A 32 -6.25 6.81 17.38
N LYS A 33 -5.34 6.57 16.44
CA LYS A 33 -4.18 7.42 16.20
C LYS A 33 -3.95 7.60 14.72
N LEU A 34 -3.72 8.83 14.26
CA LEU A 34 -3.46 9.07 12.84
C LEU A 34 -2.01 8.73 12.46
N ALA A 35 -1.87 8.18 11.27
CA ALA A 35 -0.58 7.97 10.62
C ALA A 35 -0.66 8.56 9.21
N PRO A 36 0.31 9.38 8.78
CA PRO A 36 0.28 9.98 7.47
C PRO A 36 0.48 8.91 6.38
N PHE A 37 -0.35 9.00 5.34
CA PHE A 37 -0.21 8.23 4.12
C PHE A 37 0.06 9.20 2.96
N ILE A 38 1.34 9.52 2.80
CA ILE A 38 1.81 10.66 2.01
C ILE A 38 2.89 10.24 1.02
N HIS A 39 3.19 11.12 0.06
CA HIS A 39 4.37 10.98 -0.76
C HIS A 39 5.64 11.08 0.10
N VAL A 40 6.62 10.22 -0.20
CA VAL A 40 7.97 10.31 0.37
C VAL A 40 8.97 10.21 -0.77
N ASP A 41 9.73 11.28 -0.98
CA ASP A 41 10.75 11.34 -2.02
C ASP A 41 12.07 10.74 -1.49
N LEU A 42 12.19 9.42 -1.64
CA LEU A 42 13.38 8.67 -1.21
C LEU A 42 14.64 9.04 -2.01
N ILE A 43 14.49 9.59 -3.23
CA ILE A 43 15.63 10.05 -4.03
C ILE A 43 16.17 11.35 -3.43
N LYS A 44 15.30 12.34 -3.18
CA LYS A 44 15.70 13.58 -2.48
C LYS A 44 16.30 13.31 -1.10
N LEU A 45 15.76 12.33 -0.37
CA LEU A 45 16.32 11.91 0.92
C LEU A 45 17.74 11.36 0.80
N TYR A 46 17.99 10.56 -0.23
CA TYR A 46 19.33 10.06 -0.53
C TYR A 46 20.28 11.20 -0.94
N GLU A 47 19.84 12.07 -1.86
CA GLU A 47 20.63 13.24 -2.31
C GLU A 47 20.98 14.19 -1.16
N ALA A 48 20.09 14.34 -0.18
CA ALA A 48 20.31 15.11 1.04
C ALA A 48 21.16 14.37 2.11
N GLY A 49 21.68 13.17 1.81
CA GLY A 49 22.49 12.36 2.72
C GLY A 49 21.72 11.77 3.91
N LYS A 50 20.39 11.70 3.85
CA LYS A 50 19.52 11.20 4.93
C LYS A 50 19.27 9.69 4.86
N LEU A 51 19.46 9.10 3.69
CA LEU A 51 19.41 7.66 3.45
C LEU A 51 20.72 7.17 2.84
N ALA A 52 21.07 5.90 3.09
CA ALA A 52 22.24 5.27 2.48
C ALA A 52 22.06 4.99 0.97
N ASN A 53 20.80 4.89 0.50
CA ASN A 53 20.41 4.73 -0.90
C ASN A 53 18.93 5.14 -1.09
N ALA A 54 18.47 5.24 -2.34
CA ALA A 54 17.08 5.57 -2.67
C ALA A 54 16.10 4.37 -2.61
N ALA A 55 16.46 3.27 -1.93
CA ALA A 55 15.62 2.09 -1.67
C ALA A 55 14.95 1.45 -2.91
N GLY A 56 15.63 1.45 -4.06
CA GLY A 56 15.08 0.89 -5.31
C GLY A 56 13.92 1.70 -5.89
N ASN A 57 13.79 2.97 -5.52
CA ASN A 57 12.78 3.87 -6.04
C ASN A 57 13.01 4.12 -7.54
N ASN A 58 11.93 4.08 -8.32
CA ASN A 58 11.98 4.21 -9.77
C ASN A 58 11.74 5.68 -10.15
N ALA A 59 12.68 6.27 -10.88
CA ALA A 59 12.51 7.61 -11.43
C ALA A 59 11.23 7.67 -12.29
N GLY A 60 10.39 8.69 -12.06
CA GLY A 60 9.11 8.86 -12.77
C GLY A 60 7.95 7.97 -12.29
N ALA A 61 8.15 7.13 -11.26
CA ALA A 61 7.08 6.35 -10.63
C ALA A 61 6.94 6.76 -9.16
N PRO A 62 5.97 7.64 -8.81
CA PRO A 62 5.87 8.15 -7.46
C PRO A 62 5.37 7.09 -6.48
N TYR A 63 5.85 7.20 -5.25
CA TYR A 63 5.46 6.34 -4.14
C TYR A 63 4.79 7.16 -3.05
N ARG A 64 3.71 6.61 -2.49
CA ARG A 64 3.13 7.05 -1.23
C ARG A 64 3.35 5.97 -0.19
N GLY A 65 3.36 6.31 1.09
CA GLY A 65 3.49 5.29 2.12
C GLY A 65 3.16 5.77 3.51
N VAL A 66 2.94 4.80 4.39
CA VAL A 66 2.86 5.01 5.83
C VAL A 66 4.21 4.69 6.44
N PHE A 67 4.95 5.74 6.80
CA PHE A 67 6.34 5.65 7.27
C PHE A 67 6.52 5.78 8.79
N GLY A 68 5.44 5.90 9.55
CA GLY A 68 5.47 6.14 11.00
C GLY A 68 4.08 6.51 11.50
N ALA A 69 3.80 6.30 12.79
CA ALA A 69 2.69 7.00 13.43
C ALA A 69 3.17 8.41 13.83
N ILE A 70 2.27 9.39 13.83
CA ILE A 70 2.56 10.73 14.37
C ILE A 70 2.97 10.57 15.85
N PRO A 71 4.01 11.24 16.37
CA PRO A 71 4.34 11.18 17.80
C PRO A 71 3.16 11.48 18.72
N ASP A 72 3.10 10.84 19.90
CA ASP A 72 1.96 11.00 20.83
C ASP A 72 1.81 12.44 21.36
N ASN A 73 2.88 13.22 21.34
CA ASN A 73 2.86 14.64 21.72
C ASN A 73 2.31 15.57 20.62
N ILE A 74 1.88 15.02 19.48
CA ILE A 74 1.26 15.78 18.39
C ILE A 74 -0.18 15.26 18.21
N GLU A 75 -1.14 15.98 18.79
CA GLU A 75 -2.57 15.67 18.63
C GLU A 75 -3.04 16.13 17.24
N ILE A 76 -3.39 15.19 16.36
CA ILE A 76 -3.97 15.49 15.04
C ILE A 76 -5.32 14.79 14.94
N LYS A 77 -6.41 15.59 14.93
CA LYS A 77 -7.78 15.10 14.74
C LYS A 77 -8.14 14.99 13.26
N ASP A 78 -7.62 15.90 12.44
CA ASP A 78 -7.73 15.87 10.99
C ASP A 78 -6.41 16.35 10.39
N ILE A 79 -5.91 15.62 9.40
CA ILE A 79 -4.65 15.95 8.72
C ILE A 79 -4.79 17.23 7.86
N SER A 80 -6.01 17.58 7.45
CA SER A 80 -6.32 18.85 6.77
C SER A 80 -6.15 20.07 7.69
N GLN A 81 -6.25 19.87 9.01
CA GLN A 81 -6.10 20.91 10.03
C GLN A 81 -4.65 21.13 10.44
N VAL A 82 -3.71 20.53 9.72
CA VAL A 82 -2.29 20.77 9.96
C VAL A 82 -1.79 21.70 8.85
N PRO A 83 -1.80 23.04 9.03
CA PRO A 83 -1.09 23.95 8.15
C PRO A 83 0.37 23.52 8.02
N GLY A 84 0.82 23.35 6.78
CA GLY A 84 2.14 22.81 6.46
C GLY A 84 2.33 21.36 6.94
N ALA A 85 1.29 20.52 7.00
CA ALA A 85 1.44 19.12 7.44
C ALA A 85 2.49 18.40 6.63
N GLN A 86 2.47 18.60 5.32
CA GLN A 86 3.47 18.04 4.43
C GLN A 86 4.85 18.56 4.82
N GLU A 87 5.07 19.87 4.90
CA GLU A 87 6.36 20.45 5.31
C GLU A 87 6.80 20.05 6.72
N LYS A 88 5.88 19.85 7.67
CA LYS A 88 6.17 19.41 9.05
C LYS A 88 6.46 17.92 9.12
N ILE A 89 5.73 17.09 8.38
CA ILE A 89 5.98 15.65 8.29
C ILE A 89 7.27 15.42 7.51
N GLU A 90 7.47 16.11 6.40
CA GLU A 90 8.73 16.18 5.68
C GLU A 90 9.81 16.63 6.67
N ALA A 91 9.74 17.83 7.25
CA ALA A 91 10.75 18.31 8.20
C ALA A 91 11.02 17.27 9.30
N PHE A 92 10.00 16.65 9.90
CA PHE A 92 10.14 15.60 10.90
C PHE A 92 10.85 14.34 10.37
N LEU A 93 10.48 13.87 9.16
CA LEU A 93 11.11 12.74 8.47
C LEU A 93 12.56 13.06 8.05
N TYR A 94 12.84 14.30 7.64
CA TYR A 94 14.14 14.78 7.14
C TYR A 94 15.08 15.25 8.27
N SER A 95 14.54 15.65 9.43
CA SER A 95 15.29 16.19 10.57
C SER A 95 15.54 15.17 11.67
N THR A 96 14.83 14.04 11.69
CA THR A 96 15.03 13.02 12.72
C THR A 96 15.76 11.81 12.14
N PRO A 97 17.05 11.63 12.48
CA PRO A 97 17.82 10.48 12.03
C PRO A 97 17.09 9.18 12.37
N GLY A 98 16.78 8.38 11.35
CA GLY A 98 16.10 7.10 11.51
C GLY A 98 14.57 7.16 11.58
N LEU A 99 13.85 8.22 11.22
CA LEU A 99 12.38 8.17 11.18
C LEU A 99 11.78 7.60 9.89
N ILE A 100 12.63 7.39 8.90
CA ILE A 100 12.42 6.36 7.88
C ILE A 100 12.82 5.02 8.51
N GLN A 101 12.28 4.69 9.69
CA GLN A 101 12.46 3.39 10.34
C GLN A 101 11.28 2.48 10.04
N GLY A 102 10.19 2.97 9.46
CA GLY A 102 8.95 2.22 9.46
C GLY A 102 8.36 2.19 10.86
N TRP A 103 7.18 1.61 10.98
CA TRP A 103 6.42 1.63 12.21
C TRP A 103 6.29 0.23 12.78
N GLN A 104 6.00 0.22 14.07
CA GLN A 104 5.77 -0.98 14.85
C GLN A 104 4.29 -1.10 15.16
N LEU A 105 3.80 -2.33 15.13
CA LEU A 105 2.43 -2.70 15.47
C LEU A 105 2.47 -3.79 16.50
N ASN A 106 1.61 -3.71 17.51
CA ASN A 106 1.32 -4.90 18.31
C ASN A 106 0.46 -5.89 17.49
N PRO A 107 0.51 -7.20 17.78
CA PRO A 107 -0.20 -8.20 16.99
C PRO A 107 -1.72 -8.00 16.84
N THR A 108 -2.37 -7.38 17.83
CA THR A 108 -3.82 -7.10 17.85
C THR A 108 -4.18 -5.71 17.33
N GLU A 109 -3.22 -4.92 16.89
CA GLU A 109 -3.45 -3.61 16.32
C GLU A 109 -3.69 -3.70 14.80
N ALA A 110 -4.26 -2.63 14.23
CA ALA A 110 -4.43 -2.50 12.80
C ALA A 110 -4.06 -1.09 12.30
N LEU A 111 -3.81 -1.00 11.01
CA LEU A 111 -3.82 0.26 10.28
C LEU A 111 -4.90 0.21 9.21
N VAL A 112 -5.75 1.23 9.21
CA VAL A 112 -6.90 1.32 8.31
C VAL A 112 -6.72 2.50 7.39
N ILE A 113 -6.79 2.26 6.10
CA ILE A 113 -6.72 3.31 5.07
C ILE A 113 -8.09 3.40 4.41
N VAL A 114 -8.75 4.53 4.58
CA VAL A 114 -9.99 4.88 3.87
C VAL A 114 -9.61 5.93 2.85
N THR A 115 -9.70 5.60 1.56
CA THR A 115 -9.16 6.47 0.51
C THR A 115 -9.83 6.23 -0.84
N LYS A 116 -9.52 7.10 -1.80
CA LYS A 116 -9.76 6.85 -3.23
C LYS A 116 -8.50 6.29 -3.87
N THR A 117 -8.67 5.30 -4.76
CA THR A 117 -7.60 4.82 -5.65
C THR A 117 -7.16 5.93 -6.61
N PRO A 118 -5.95 5.83 -7.20
CA PRO A 118 -5.41 6.89 -8.04
C PRO A 118 -6.25 7.13 -9.30
N PRO A 119 -6.05 8.29 -9.97
CA PRO A 119 -6.53 8.48 -11.32
C PRO A 119 -5.94 7.44 -12.26
N GLN A 120 -6.52 7.33 -13.46
CA GLN A 120 -6.14 6.33 -14.43
C GLN A 120 -4.63 6.33 -14.69
N CYS A 121 -4.03 5.16 -14.53
CA CYS A 121 -2.62 4.90 -14.77
C CYS A 121 -2.44 3.46 -15.26
N VAL A 122 -1.26 3.10 -15.75
CA VAL A 122 -1.01 1.74 -16.25
C VAL A 122 -1.06 0.72 -15.10
N TYR A 123 -0.57 1.10 -13.92
CA TYR A 123 -0.53 0.23 -12.76
C TYR A 123 -0.50 1.02 -11.46
N PHE A 124 -1.23 0.52 -10.46
CA PHE A 124 -1.00 0.90 -9.07
C PHE A 124 -1.07 -0.33 -8.17
N SER A 125 -0.40 -0.25 -7.02
CA SER A 125 -0.52 -1.26 -5.98
C SER A 125 -0.22 -0.76 -4.60
N TYR A 126 -0.83 -1.38 -3.60
CA TYR A 126 -0.50 -1.28 -2.19
C TYR A 126 0.25 -2.54 -1.74
N CYS A 127 1.38 -2.36 -1.06
CA CYS A 127 2.25 -3.44 -0.65
C CYS A 127 2.85 -3.16 0.73
N GLY A 128 2.79 -4.17 1.60
CA GLY A 128 3.45 -4.19 2.89
C GLY A 128 4.88 -4.72 2.78
N PHE A 129 5.81 -4.01 3.41
CA PHE A 129 7.23 -4.34 3.47
C PHE A 129 7.70 -4.46 4.92
N ILE A 130 8.51 -5.47 5.22
CA ILE A 130 9.41 -5.44 6.38
C ILE A 130 10.52 -4.49 5.99
N PHE A 131 10.63 -3.40 6.73
CA PHE A 131 11.59 -2.37 6.40
C PHE A 131 12.90 -2.59 7.14
N TYR A 132 12.84 -2.75 8.46
CA TYR A 132 13.92 -3.29 9.27
C TYR A 132 13.48 -4.58 9.95
N LYS A 133 14.32 -5.60 9.83
CA LYS A 133 14.13 -6.88 10.51
C LYS A 133 15.07 -6.97 11.71
N TYR A 134 14.53 -7.36 12.86
CA TYR A 134 15.34 -7.69 14.03
C TYR A 134 15.94 -9.07 13.90
N TYR A 135 17.25 -9.16 14.11
CA TYR A 135 17.99 -10.41 14.12
C TYR A 135 18.44 -10.72 15.55
N GLU A 136 17.82 -11.76 16.14
CA GLU A 136 18.05 -12.18 17.54
C GLU A 136 19.52 -12.45 17.86
N LYS A 137 20.24 -13.13 16.95
CA LYS A 137 21.63 -13.53 17.15
C LYS A 137 22.55 -12.31 17.25
N GLU A 138 22.33 -11.30 16.42
CA GLU A 138 23.13 -10.07 16.39
C GLU A 138 22.57 -8.96 17.29
N LYS A 139 21.39 -9.17 17.89
CA LYS A 139 20.69 -8.20 18.75
C LYS A 139 20.55 -6.82 18.12
N GLN A 140 20.35 -6.77 16.80
CA GLN A 140 20.22 -5.53 16.05
C GLN A 140 19.19 -5.67 14.94
N ARG A 141 18.64 -4.52 14.55
CA ARG A 141 17.87 -4.40 13.32
C ARG A 141 18.79 -4.26 12.12
N LYS A 142 18.44 -4.93 11.02
CA LYS A 142 19.07 -4.70 9.72
C LYS A 142 18.01 -4.32 8.71
N TRP A 143 18.40 -3.41 7.83
CA TRP A 143 17.58 -3.00 6.72
C TRP A 143 17.41 -4.16 5.74
N VAL A 144 16.16 -4.52 5.40
CA VAL A 144 15.86 -5.64 4.48
C VAL A 144 14.94 -5.27 3.32
N TRP A 145 14.08 -4.26 3.50
CA TRP A 145 13.10 -3.78 2.51
C TRP A 145 12.47 -4.90 1.66
N THR A 146 11.79 -5.84 2.30
CA THR A 146 11.23 -7.02 1.63
C THR A 146 9.72 -7.10 1.81
N SER A 147 8.99 -7.42 0.73
CA SER A 147 7.54 -7.58 0.80
C SER A 147 7.18 -8.85 1.57
N PHE A 148 6.23 -8.77 2.50
CA PHE A 148 5.77 -9.95 3.25
C PHE A 148 4.48 -10.57 2.69
N ASN A 149 3.92 -10.01 1.61
CA ASN A 149 2.71 -10.50 0.99
C ASN A 149 2.61 -10.05 -0.47
N ASP A 150 1.69 -10.67 -1.21
CA ASP A 150 1.29 -10.23 -2.53
C ASP A 150 0.63 -8.84 -2.49
N PRO A 151 0.97 -7.93 -3.43
CA PRO A 151 0.38 -6.60 -3.45
C PRO A 151 -1.10 -6.63 -3.82
N LEU A 152 -1.89 -5.77 -3.19
CA LEU A 152 -3.22 -5.38 -3.68
C LEU A 152 -3.00 -4.42 -4.85
N ASN A 153 -3.37 -4.82 -6.06
CA ASN A 153 -3.15 -4.00 -7.25
C ASN A 153 -4.45 -3.69 -7.98
N ASN A 154 -4.37 -2.84 -9.01
CA ASN A 154 -5.51 -2.44 -9.84
C ASN A 154 -6.30 -3.62 -10.46
N LEU A 155 -5.75 -4.83 -10.49
CA LEU A 155 -6.43 -6.03 -11.01
C LEU A 155 -7.20 -6.82 -9.94
N THR A 156 -6.85 -6.66 -8.66
CA THR A 156 -7.38 -7.51 -7.58
C THR A 156 -7.98 -6.74 -6.41
N ILE A 157 -7.73 -5.43 -6.32
CA ILE A 157 -8.25 -4.60 -5.24
C ILE A 157 -9.78 -4.47 -5.35
N LYS A 158 -10.44 -4.60 -4.21
CA LYS A 158 -11.87 -4.36 -4.07
C LYS A 158 -12.11 -2.86 -3.94
N THR A 159 -12.95 -2.30 -4.80
CA THR A 159 -13.29 -0.86 -4.80
C THR A 159 -14.76 -0.68 -5.14
N SER A 160 -15.28 0.55 -5.04
CA SER A 160 -16.64 0.88 -5.50
C SER A 160 -16.86 0.55 -6.99
N GLY A 161 -15.81 0.58 -7.82
CA GLY A 161 -15.88 0.22 -9.24
C GLY A 161 -15.47 -1.23 -9.55
N THR A 162 -14.99 -1.97 -8.55
CA THR A 162 -14.62 -3.39 -8.60
C THR A 162 -15.10 -4.11 -7.34
N PRO A 163 -16.40 -4.07 -7.01
CA PRO A 163 -16.92 -4.60 -5.75
C PRO A 163 -16.61 -6.10 -5.67
N ASN A 164 -16.13 -6.56 -4.51
CA ASN A 164 -15.65 -7.92 -4.29
C ASN A 164 -14.59 -8.42 -5.30
N GLY A 165 -13.85 -7.50 -5.94
CA GLY A 165 -12.84 -7.83 -6.94
C GLY A 165 -13.45 -8.19 -8.30
N ALA A 166 -14.73 -7.86 -8.54
CA ALA A 166 -15.36 -8.02 -9.83
C ALA A 166 -14.66 -7.18 -10.91
N LYS A 167 -14.80 -7.61 -12.17
CA LYS A 167 -14.29 -6.84 -13.31
C LYS A 167 -14.96 -5.47 -13.35
N GLY A 168 -14.18 -4.42 -13.53
CA GLY A 168 -14.66 -3.05 -13.58
C GLY A 168 -13.52 -2.04 -13.61
N ASN A 169 -13.83 -0.79 -13.31
CA ASN A 169 -12.85 0.30 -13.28
C ASN A 169 -12.32 0.49 -11.85
N PRO A 170 -11.03 0.22 -11.56
CA PRO A 170 -10.46 0.36 -10.23
C PRO A 170 -9.96 1.78 -9.93
N PHE A 171 -10.01 2.73 -10.87
CA PHE A 171 -9.41 4.07 -10.75
C PHE A 171 -10.41 5.11 -10.25
N ASN A 172 -9.93 6.07 -9.43
CA ASN A 172 -10.77 7.09 -8.76
C ASN A 172 -11.95 6.50 -7.96
N GLN A 173 -11.79 5.30 -7.41
CA GLN A 173 -12.83 4.57 -6.68
C GLN A 173 -12.56 4.54 -5.19
N ASP A 174 -13.63 4.51 -4.39
CA ASP A 174 -13.53 4.37 -2.94
C ASP A 174 -13.09 2.96 -2.55
N THR A 175 -12.22 2.86 -1.56
CA THR A 175 -11.70 1.60 -1.02
C THR A 175 -11.35 1.73 0.46
N ILE A 176 -11.44 0.63 1.19
CA ILE A 176 -10.90 0.50 2.54
C ILE A 176 -9.86 -0.62 2.54
N ILE A 177 -8.72 -0.39 3.18
CA ILE A 177 -7.66 -1.38 3.37
C ILE A 177 -7.41 -1.50 4.87
N ILE A 178 -7.62 -2.70 5.42
CA ILE A 178 -7.33 -3.08 6.80
C ILE A 178 -6.04 -3.88 6.79
N LEU A 179 -4.97 -3.31 7.33
CA LEU A 179 -3.68 -3.96 7.49
C LEU A 179 -3.56 -4.44 8.95
N THR A 180 -3.61 -5.76 9.17
CA THR A 180 -3.54 -6.34 10.52
C THR A 180 -3.05 -7.79 10.48
N ALA A 181 -2.57 -8.28 11.62
CA ALA A 181 -2.27 -9.70 11.80
C ALA A 181 -3.44 -10.48 12.42
N ASP A 182 -4.42 -9.81 13.03
CA ASP A 182 -5.42 -10.43 13.89
C ASP A 182 -6.82 -10.45 13.25
N LYS A 183 -7.48 -11.61 13.28
CA LYS A 183 -8.83 -11.81 12.73
C LYS A 183 -9.91 -11.09 13.54
N GLY A 184 -9.76 -11.06 14.85
CA GLY A 184 -10.70 -10.37 15.74
C GLY A 184 -10.71 -8.87 15.45
N THR A 185 -9.52 -8.27 15.34
CA THR A 185 -9.35 -6.87 14.97
C THR A 185 -9.87 -6.58 13.56
N ASP A 186 -9.56 -7.41 12.55
CA ASP A 186 -10.10 -7.24 11.19
C ASP A 186 -11.64 -7.20 11.20
N ARG A 187 -12.27 -8.17 11.86
CA ARG A 187 -13.73 -8.24 11.96
C ARG A 187 -14.32 -7.01 12.64
N LEU A 188 -13.80 -6.59 13.79
CA LEU A 188 -14.33 -5.43 14.51
C LEU A 188 -14.18 -4.13 13.71
N VAL A 189 -13.05 -3.96 13.01
CA VAL A 189 -12.83 -2.81 12.12
C VAL A 189 -13.80 -2.85 10.94
N ARG A 190 -14.01 -4.02 10.33
CA ARG A 190 -14.95 -4.23 9.23
C ARG A 190 -16.39 -3.93 9.65
N ASP A 191 -16.82 -4.46 10.79
CA ASP A 191 -18.16 -4.23 11.35
C ASP A 191 -18.38 -2.73 11.62
N ALA A 192 -17.37 -2.04 12.16
CA ALA A 192 -17.42 -0.60 12.38
C ALA A 192 -17.52 0.20 11.06
N ALA A 193 -16.85 -0.24 9.99
CA ALA A 193 -16.96 0.40 8.68
C ALA A 193 -18.36 0.20 8.09
N VAL A 194 -18.92 -1.00 8.17
CA VAL A 194 -20.29 -1.30 7.72
C VAL A 194 -21.32 -0.48 8.51
N ALA A 195 -21.18 -0.39 9.84
CA ALA A 195 -22.03 0.43 10.69
C ALA A 195 -21.96 1.94 10.34
N ALA A 196 -20.85 2.39 9.77
CA ALA A 196 -20.66 3.75 9.27
C ALA A 196 -21.12 3.95 7.81
N GLY A 197 -21.76 2.94 7.22
CA GLY A 197 -22.39 3.01 5.89
C GLY A 197 -21.45 2.71 4.73
N TYR A 198 -20.24 2.19 4.98
CA TYR A 198 -19.39 1.68 3.91
C TYR A 198 -19.89 0.31 3.46
N SER A 199 -19.82 0.02 2.16
CA SER A 199 -20.08 -1.34 1.67
C SER A 199 -18.97 -2.29 2.09
N GLU A 200 -19.32 -3.50 2.53
CA GLU A 200 -18.34 -4.55 2.81
C GLU A 200 -17.54 -4.94 1.55
N ASP A 201 -18.15 -4.77 0.37
CA ASP A 201 -17.60 -5.17 -0.92
C ASP A 201 -16.38 -4.37 -1.35
N ILE A 202 -16.06 -3.26 -0.68
CA ILE A 202 -14.89 -2.42 -0.95
C ILE A 202 -13.80 -2.54 0.12
N ILE A 203 -13.99 -3.43 1.11
CA ILE A 203 -13.09 -3.62 2.24
C ILE A 203 -12.11 -4.76 1.93
N ASN A 204 -10.82 -4.42 1.91
CA ASN A 204 -9.71 -5.32 1.67
C ASN A 204 -8.98 -5.61 2.99
N THR A 205 -8.69 -6.87 3.28
CA THR A 205 -7.78 -7.25 4.35
C THR A 205 -6.40 -7.50 3.76
N TYR A 206 -5.41 -6.72 4.18
CA TYR A 206 -4.00 -6.97 3.91
C TYR A 206 -3.39 -7.63 5.15
N VAL A 207 -3.15 -8.93 5.07
CA VAL A 207 -2.65 -9.68 6.23
C VAL A 207 -1.18 -9.36 6.49
N ILE A 208 -0.84 -9.08 7.75
CA ILE A 208 0.53 -9.11 8.27
C ILE A 208 0.78 -10.51 8.87
N PRO A 209 1.57 -11.38 8.21
CA PRO A 209 1.81 -12.72 8.72
C PRO A 209 2.77 -12.67 9.93
N SER A 210 2.28 -13.01 11.13
CA SER A 210 3.09 -13.06 12.35
C SER A 210 4.22 -14.09 12.28
N SER A 211 4.17 -15.04 11.35
CA SER A 211 5.26 -15.99 11.08
C SER A 211 6.46 -15.37 10.36
N MET A 212 6.29 -14.20 9.71
CA MET A 212 7.37 -13.51 8.98
C MET A 212 7.76 -12.18 9.62
N VAL A 213 6.78 -11.50 10.24
CA VAL A 213 6.96 -10.18 10.86
C VAL A 213 6.90 -10.32 12.38
N LYS A 214 7.98 -9.96 13.06
CA LYS A 214 8.04 -9.93 14.52
C LYS A 214 7.36 -8.66 15.05
N LEU A 215 6.04 -8.74 15.26
CA LEU A 215 5.18 -7.66 15.73
C LEU A 215 5.33 -7.41 17.24
N GLY A 216 5.25 -6.15 17.64
CA GLY A 216 5.43 -5.63 19.00
C GLY A 216 6.08 -4.25 18.96
N THR A 217 6.30 -3.64 20.13
CA THR A 217 6.94 -2.32 20.28
C THR A 217 8.21 -2.44 21.11
N GLY A 218 9.29 -1.80 20.67
CA GLY A 218 10.61 -1.91 21.32
C GLY A 218 11.70 -2.33 20.34
N PRO A 219 12.98 -2.20 20.71
CA PRO A 219 14.14 -2.38 19.81
C PRO A 219 14.26 -3.79 19.21
N GLU A 220 13.65 -4.79 19.84
CA GLU A 220 13.69 -6.19 19.44
C GLU A 220 12.60 -6.61 18.44
N TYR A 221 11.74 -5.69 18.00
CA TYR A 221 10.67 -6.00 17.03
C TYR A 221 10.97 -5.45 15.65
N ASP A 222 10.35 -6.06 14.64
CA ASP A 222 10.46 -5.62 13.25
C ASP A 222 9.76 -4.26 13.07
N THR A 223 10.14 -3.55 12.02
CA THR A 223 9.39 -2.39 11.55
C THR A 223 8.86 -2.67 10.15
N ILE A 224 7.70 -2.10 9.85
CA ILE A 224 7.05 -2.27 8.56
C ILE A 224 6.74 -0.93 7.90
N VAL A 225 6.53 -0.97 6.60
CA VAL A 225 6.01 0.13 5.78
C VAL A 225 4.87 -0.42 4.94
N PHE A 226 3.82 0.38 4.75
CA PHE A 226 2.78 0.08 3.78
C PHE A 226 2.83 1.13 2.67
N GLY A 227 3.31 0.72 1.51
CA GLY A 227 3.57 1.61 0.38
C GLY A 227 2.55 1.45 -0.73
N GLN A 228 2.24 2.54 -1.42
CA GLN A 228 1.55 2.57 -2.69
C GLN A 228 2.50 2.99 -3.79
N ARG A 229 2.60 2.16 -4.81
CA ARG A 229 3.31 2.46 -6.06
C ARG A 229 2.29 2.83 -7.13
N MET A 230 2.62 3.81 -7.96
CA MET A 230 1.88 4.16 -9.17
C MET A 230 2.83 4.27 -10.35
N ALA A 231 2.37 3.91 -11.55
CA ALA A 231 3.18 3.98 -12.76
C ALA A 231 2.37 4.53 -13.92
N LEU A 232 2.95 5.53 -14.60
CA LEU A 232 2.48 6.06 -15.89
C LEU A 232 1.01 6.51 -15.84
N PHE A 233 0.76 7.68 -15.27
CA PHE A 233 -0.56 8.30 -15.27
C PHE A 233 -1.00 8.67 -16.69
N ALA A 234 -2.28 8.49 -16.99
CA ALA A 234 -2.87 8.95 -18.24
C ALA A 234 -2.94 10.50 -18.29
N ASP A 235 -3.16 11.13 -17.14
CA ASP A 235 -3.06 12.57 -16.92
C ASP A 235 -2.01 12.81 -15.83
N GLU A 236 -0.85 13.35 -16.23
CA GLU A 236 0.28 13.61 -15.33
C GLU A 236 -0.07 14.63 -14.24
N LYS A 237 -0.88 15.65 -14.57
CA LYS A 237 -1.24 16.70 -13.61
C LYS A 237 -2.17 16.13 -12.54
N ALA A 238 -3.23 15.42 -12.94
CA ALA A 238 -4.11 14.76 -11.99
C ALA A 238 -3.37 13.71 -11.15
N GLY A 239 -2.42 13.00 -11.76
CA GLY A 239 -1.51 12.08 -11.07
C GLY A 239 -0.67 12.77 -10.00
N GLN A 240 -0.05 13.91 -10.32
CA GLN A 240 0.76 14.67 -9.38
C GLN A 240 -0.07 15.26 -8.23
N GLU A 241 -1.27 15.77 -8.52
CA GLU A 241 -2.23 16.23 -7.50
C GLU A 241 -2.60 15.09 -6.55
N TYR A 242 -2.89 13.89 -7.08
CA TYR A 242 -3.17 12.71 -6.25
C TYR A 242 -1.96 12.27 -5.40
N VAL A 243 -0.75 12.32 -5.96
CA VAL A 243 0.48 11.94 -5.25
C VAL A 243 0.75 12.88 -4.08
N ASN A 244 0.57 14.18 -4.30
CA ASN A 244 0.79 15.21 -3.29
C ASN A 244 -0.36 15.34 -2.30
N ALA A 245 -1.50 14.67 -2.54
CA ALA A 245 -2.62 14.69 -1.62
C ALA A 245 -2.24 14.07 -0.28
N ILE A 246 -2.57 14.79 0.79
CA ILE A 246 -2.37 14.32 2.16
C ILE A 246 -3.56 13.43 2.53
N THR A 247 -3.30 12.16 2.82
CA THR A 247 -4.30 11.22 3.34
C THR A 247 -3.84 10.72 4.70
N ALA A 248 -4.79 10.49 5.61
CA ALA A 248 -4.49 9.86 6.89
C ALA A 248 -4.91 8.39 6.87
N ALA A 249 -4.02 7.53 7.33
CA ALA A 249 -4.36 6.22 7.82
C ALA A 249 -4.73 6.32 9.32
N ILE A 250 -5.55 5.38 9.79
CA ILE A 250 -5.99 5.28 11.18
C ILE A 250 -5.33 4.06 11.79
N ARG A 251 -4.38 4.25 12.70
CA ARG A 251 -3.92 3.19 13.59
C ARG A 251 -4.99 2.95 14.64
N VAL A 252 -5.41 1.70 14.73
CA VAL A 252 -6.48 1.22 15.60
C VAL A 252 -5.85 0.35 16.68
N ILE A 253 -6.06 0.73 17.94
CA ILE A 253 -5.42 0.12 19.12
C ILE A 253 -6.52 -0.36 20.07
N PRO A 254 -6.65 -1.67 20.34
CA PRO A 254 -7.61 -2.14 21.33
C PRO A 254 -7.31 -1.53 22.71
N LYS A 255 -8.33 -0.97 23.38
CA LYS A 255 -8.18 -0.42 24.75
C LYS A 255 -8.13 -1.54 25.80
N SER A 256 -8.92 -2.59 25.60
CA SER A 256 -8.89 -3.78 26.43
C SER A 256 -7.97 -4.85 25.87
N SER A 257 -7.47 -5.73 26.73
CA SER A 257 -6.72 -6.91 26.30
C SER A 257 -7.64 -7.82 25.47
N VAL A 258 -7.25 -8.08 24.23
CA VAL A 258 -7.95 -8.98 23.31
C VAL A 258 -7.14 -10.26 23.18
N LYS A 259 -7.81 -11.42 23.18
CA LYS A 259 -7.16 -12.69 22.87
C LYS A 259 -6.72 -12.70 21.41
N LEU A 260 -5.41 -12.85 21.20
CA LEU A 260 -4.81 -12.94 19.87
C LEU A 260 -5.37 -14.14 19.08
N ASP A 261 -5.86 -13.89 17.87
CA ASP A 261 -6.28 -14.86 16.85
C ASP A 261 -5.66 -14.47 15.50
N PRO A 262 -4.40 -14.88 15.24
CA PRO A 262 -3.67 -14.42 14.08
C PRO A 262 -4.16 -15.09 12.80
N PHE A 263 -4.14 -14.35 11.69
CA PHE A 263 -4.26 -14.93 10.36
C PHE A 263 -3.06 -15.86 10.08
N PRO A 264 -3.27 -16.99 9.37
CA PRO A 264 -2.15 -17.72 8.80
C PRO A 264 -1.46 -16.87 7.73
N ALA A 265 -0.22 -17.24 7.39
CA ALA A 265 0.45 -16.63 6.25
C ALA A 265 -0.38 -16.85 4.96
N PRO A 266 -0.68 -15.79 4.19
CA PRO A 266 -1.44 -15.94 2.95
C PRO A 266 -0.69 -16.81 1.95
N GLN A 267 -1.43 -17.63 1.22
CA GLN A 267 -0.90 -18.36 0.07
C GLN A 267 -0.56 -17.35 -1.03
N LEU A 268 0.68 -17.42 -1.53
CA LEU A 268 1.09 -16.57 -2.65
C LEU A 268 0.34 -16.97 -3.92
N ARG A 269 -0.05 -15.98 -4.73
CA ARG A 269 -0.61 -16.24 -6.05
C ARG A 269 0.42 -16.95 -6.90
N VAL A 270 -0.04 -17.91 -7.70
CA VAL A 270 0.79 -18.53 -8.73
C VAL A 270 1.05 -17.48 -9.82
N ARG A 271 2.29 -16.99 -9.90
CA ARG A 271 2.68 -15.87 -10.79
C ARG A 271 3.10 -16.30 -12.20
N GLY A 272 2.90 -17.55 -12.59
CA GLY A 272 3.34 -18.06 -13.87
C GLY A 272 2.47 -19.20 -14.39
N THR A 273 2.52 -19.39 -15.70
CA THR A 273 1.87 -20.52 -16.39
C THR A 273 2.81 -21.72 -16.53
N GLY A 274 4.02 -21.65 -15.96
CA GLY A 274 5.11 -22.57 -16.24
C GLY A 274 5.81 -22.30 -17.58
N LYS A 275 5.32 -21.32 -18.36
CA LYS A 275 5.99 -20.84 -19.56
C LYS A 275 6.95 -19.71 -19.22
N THR A 276 8.17 -19.77 -19.73
CA THR A 276 9.24 -18.79 -19.50
C THR A 276 9.66 -18.14 -20.80
N GLU A 277 10.53 -17.13 -20.75
CA GLU A 277 11.11 -16.51 -21.93
C GLU A 277 11.88 -17.51 -22.80
N VAL A 278 12.31 -18.65 -22.25
CA VAL A 278 12.95 -19.75 -23.01
C VAL A 278 12.00 -20.32 -24.05
N ASP A 279 10.70 -20.35 -23.79
CA ASP A 279 9.70 -20.82 -24.77
C ASP A 279 9.58 -19.87 -25.97
N LEU A 280 10.09 -18.64 -25.85
CA LEU A 280 10.16 -17.65 -26.93
C LEU A 280 11.46 -17.74 -27.73
N GLN A 281 12.41 -18.62 -27.38
CA GLN A 281 13.69 -18.73 -28.09
C GLN A 281 13.52 -18.95 -29.60
N PRO A 282 12.60 -19.80 -30.10
CA PRO A 282 12.39 -19.94 -31.54
C PRO A 282 11.97 -18.62 -32.20
N ALA A 283 11.05 -17.88 -31.58
CA ALA A 283 10.60 -16.59 -32.09
C ALA A 283 11.71 -15.52 -32.02
N LEU A 284 12.57 -15.57 -30.99
CA LEU A 284 13.73 -14.70 -30.86
C LEU A 284 14.76 -14.96 -31.97
N GLU A 285 15.02 -16.23 -32.31
CA GLU A 285 15.90 -16.59 -33.42
C GLU A 285 15.34 -16.16 -34.77
N ASP A 286 14.03 -16.28 -34.98
CA ASP A 286 13.39 -15.81 -36.20
C ASP A 286 13.43 -14.29 -36.32
N LEU A 287 13.20 -13.57 -35.21
CA LEU A 287 13.38 -12.12 -35.15
C LEU A 287 14.82 -11.72 -35.45
N ARG A 288 15.79 -12.42 -34.88
CA ARG A 288 17.22 -12.22 -35.14
C ARG A 288 17.54 -12.37 -36.63
N LYS A 289 17.13 -13.47 -37.26
CA LYS A 289 17.31 -13.69 -38.71
C LYS A 289 16.68 -12.58 -39.54
N ALA A 290 15.46 -12.15 -39.19
CA ALA A 290 14.76 -11.08 -39.89
C ALA A 290 15.50 -9.73 -39.79
N ILE A 291 16.06 -9.41 -38.62
CA ILE A 291 16.89 -8.20 -38.44
C ILE A 291 18.15 -8.29 -39.31
N LEU A 292 18.88 -9.41 -39.26
CA LEU A 292 20.09 -9.60 -40.08
C LEU A 292 19.81 -9.50 -41.59
N ALA A 293 18.70 -10.08 -42.05
CA ALA A 293 18.28 -9.99 -43.44
C ALA A 293 17.93 -8.54 -43.86
N LYS A 294 17.22 -7.80 -43.00
CA LYS A 294 16.82 -6.42 -43.26
C LYS A 294 18.02 -5.47 -43.33
N TYR A 295 19.03 -5.71 -42.51
CA TYR A 295 20.24 -4.86 -42.39
C TYR A 295 21.48 -5.54 -42.98
N SER A 296 21.32 -6.35 -44.03
CA SER A 296 22.39 -7.16 -44.61
C SER A 296 23.60 -6.38 -45.15
N GLY A 297 23.46 -5.06 -45.36
CA GLY A 297 24.54 -4.16 -45.75
C GLY A 297 25.42 -3.65 -44.60
N LEU A 298 25.09 -4.01 -43.35
CA LEU A 298 25.84 -3.63 -42.16
C LEU A 298 26.52 -4.86 -41.56
N ALA A 299 27.69 -4.67 -40.93
CA ALA A 299 28.32 -5.72 -40.14
C ALA A 299 27.61 -5.82 -38.77
N ALA A 300 27.00 -6.97 -38.50
CA ALA A 300 26.44 -7.26 -37.18
C ALA A 300 27.52 -7.84 -36.26
N GLN A 301 27.56 -7.37 -35.01
CA GLN A 301 28.35 -7.94 -33.94
C GLN A 301 27.40 -8.39 -32.83
N GLU A 302 27.47 -9.68 -32.46
CA GLU A 302 26.74 -10.21 -31.32
C GLU A 302 27.41 -9.70 -30.02
N LEU A 303 26.60 -9.29 -29.04
CA LEU A 303 27.02 -8.86 -27.71
C LEU A 303 26.96 -10.00 -26.70
#